data_AF-A0A1Y3NAP5-F1
#
_entry.id   AF-A0A1Y3NAP5-F1
#
_cell.length_a   1.000
_cell.length_b   1.000
_cell.length_c   1.000
_cell.angle_alpha   90.00
_cell.angle_beta   90.00
_cell.angle_gamma   90.00
#
_symmetry.space_group_name_H-M   'P 1'
#
loop_
_entity.id
_entity.type
_entity.pdbx_description
1 polymer ?
#
loop_
_entity_poly.entity_id
_entity_poly.type
_entity_poly.pdbx_seq_one_letter_code
_entity_poly.pdbx_strand_id
1 'polypeptide(L)'
;MSYFKRISFTSYNKICISSKLLGKEFLTSTSYSSVCNEETTEIYISNVSRNKCLSTTGLPESSLTYGDCDNSNNTIWIVPKSYYGNYRSKANPDYCLSIENGIVTLKECNDNTIIYNNKSIRSPSSSNYCVGSSSSNSNEISLKECNNNDLDQIWYVNHWDPSFEKVPTEETVTVYLYNALRNVCLNNNGNTVVPGNCEFTNKSYNSLWEIPISHHGNYYSKVNPGKCLSVTGNGIFLGECNENNILYRDGNFIRSSFIKNGCITIEYNYNSLKYKYGCDVNNTDQIWYFNIWTPPATETITESSSTEISIPTDPFIISEIPTVNDELETSIEIVATSTEEKPTLTITTTKSLIYQFNMNTPHFVWFA
;
A
#
# COMPACT_ATOMS: atom_id res chain seq x y z
N MET A 1 -36.65 14.16 30.15
CA MET A 1 -36.84 12.71 29.94
C MET A 1 -36.00 12.34 28.71
N SER A 2 -34.79 11.82 28.92
CA SER A 2 -33.88 11.45 27.84
C SER A 2 -33.97 9.95 27.61
N TYR A 3 -34.45 9.55 26.44
CA TYR A 3 -34.50 8.15 26.03
C TYR A 3 -33.10 7.67 25.64
N PHE A 4 -32.50 6.78 26.43
CA PHE A 4 -31.34 6.01 25.99
C PHE A 4 -31.81 4.71 25.35
N LYS A 5 -31.51 4.54 24.07
CA LYS A 5 -31.84 3.34 23.30
C LYS A 5 -30.76 2.29 23.60
N ARG A 6 -31.16 1.22 24.31
CA ARG A 6 -30.30 0.06 24.58
C ARG A 6 -30.05 -0.67 23.25
N ILE A 7 -28.81 -0.70 22.80
CA ILE A 7 -28.40 -1.53 21.65
C ILE A 7 -27.95 -2.87 22.22
N SER A 8 -28.73 -3.92 21.98
CA SER A 8 -28.36 -5.30 22.31
C SER A 8 -27.90 -5.99 21.03
N PHE A 9 -26.67 -6.51 21.01
CA PHE A 9 -26.18 -7.33 19.92
C PHE A 9 -26.36 -8.81 20.28
N THR A 10 -27.08 -9.55 19.44
CA THR A 10 -27.21 -11.01 19.51
C THR A 10 -26.65 -11.61 18.22
N SER A 11 -25.32 -11.60 18.07
CA SER A 11 -24.62 -12.51 17.16
C SER A 11 -23.16 -12.69 17.57
N TYR A 12 -22.63 -13.89 17.34
CA TYR A 12 -21.27 -14.35 17.68
C TYR A 12 -20.18 -13.75 16.76
N ASN A 13 -20.22 -12.44 16.51
CA ASN A 13 -19.11 -11.75 15.86
C ASN A 13 -18.20 -11.16 16.94
N LYS A 14 -16.93 -11.56 16.95
CA LYS A 14 -15.90 -10.93 17.78
C LYS A 14 -15.77 -9.46 17.37
N ILE A 15 -16.29 -8.55 18.20
CA ILE A 15 -16.11 -7.11 18.02
C ILE A 15 -14.85 -6.71 18.78
N CYS A 16 -13.80 -6.32 18.06
CA CYS A 16 -12.62 -5.69 18.66
C CYS A 16 -12.98 -4.22 18.95
N ILE A 17 -13.22 -3.90 20.23
CA ILE A 17 -13.43 -2.52 20.66
C ILE A 17 -12.10 -2.01 21.21
N SER A 18 -11.51 -1.02 20.53
CA SER A 18 -10.37 -0.28 21.08
C SER A 18 -10.78 0.36 22.40
N SER A 19 -10.00 0.13 23.46
CA SER A 19 -10.25 0.61 24.83
C SER A 19 -10.40 2.13 24.93
N LYS A 20 -9.99 2.88 23.90
CA LYS A 20 -10.08 4.35 23.86
C LYS A 20 -11.46 4.91 23.49
N LEU A 21 -12.39 4.08 22.99
CA LEU A 21 -13.75 4.50 22.62
C LEU A 21 -14.75 4.44 23.79
N LEU A 22 -14.36 3.91 24.95
CA LEU A 22 -15.23 3.79 26.11
C LEU A 22 -15.01 4.96 27.07
N GLY A 23 -15.94 5.92 27.02
CA GLY A 23 -16.10 6.94 28.04
C GLY A 23 -16.33 6.33 29.44
N LYS A 24 -15.93 7.08 30.46
CA LYS A 24 -15.62 6.69 31.86
C LYS A 24 -16.70 5.99 32.72
N GLU A 25 -17.80 5.48 32.18
CA GLU A 25 -18.94 4.98 32.99
C GLU A 25 -19.55 3.65 32.54
N PHE A 26 -18.75 2.65 32.17
CA PHE A 26 -19.25 1.29 32.00
C PHE A 26 -18.21 0.25 32.45
N LEU A 27 -18.31 -0.23 33.69
CA LEU A 27 -17.58 -1.41 34.16
C LEU A 27 -18.44 -2.23 35.11
N THR A 28 -19.07 -3.28 34.58
CA THR A 28 -19.20 -4.59 35.24
C THR A 28 -19.40 -5.64 34.15
N SER A 29 -18.31 -6.14 33.58
CA SER A 29 -18.34 -7.37 32.77
C SER A 29 -16.93 -7.96 32.74
N THR A 30 -16.86 -9.22 33.17
CA THR A 30 -15.69 -10.09 33.24
C THR A 30 -14.94 -10.08 31.91
N SER A 31 -13.76 -9.47 31.87
CA SER A 31 -12.97 -9.28 30.66
C SER A 31 -12.26 -10.57 30.24
N TYR A 32 -12.81 -11.26 29.24
CA TYR A 32 -11.99 -12.13 28.39
C TYR A 32 -11.28 -11.24 27.36
N SER A 33 -9.99 -10.97 27.60
CA SER A 33 -9.11 -10.33 26.63
C SER A 33 -8.89 -11.28 25.45
N SER A 34 -9.71 -11.18 24.41
CA SER A 34 -9.35 -11.77 23.12
C SER A 34 -8.26 -10.89 22.51
N VAL A 35 -7.04 -11.44 22.40
CA VAL A 35 -5.94 -10.84 21.65
C VAL A 35 -6.43 -10.69 20.20
N CYS A 36 -6.75 -9.46 19.80
CA CYS A 36 -7.00 -9.15 18.39
C CYS A 36 -5.63 -9.15 17.72
N ASN A 37 -5.36 -10.13 16.86
CA ASN A 37 -4.20 -10.09 15.98
C ASN A 37 -4.43 -8.95 14.99
N GLU A 38 -4.00 -7.75 15.34
CA GLU A 38 -4.04 -6.60 14.44
C GLU A 38 -3.10 -6.90 13.26
N GLU A 39 -3.59 -6.69 12.04
CA GLU A 39 -2.76 -6.88 10.85
C GLU A 39 -1.60 -5.88 10.87
N THR A 40 -0.39 -6.37 10.65
CA THR A 40 0.83 -5.56 10.62
C THR A 40 1.38 -5.40 9.21
N THR A 41 2.24 -4.40 9.03
CA THR A 41 3.02 -4.15 7.82
C THR A 41 4.43 -3.70 8.20
N GLU A 42 5.37 -3.84 7.27
CA GLU A 42 6.75 -3.41 7.43
C GLU A 42 6.96 -2.04 6.79
N ILE A 43 7.72 -1.18 7.45
CA ILE A 43 8.02 0.16 7.01
C ILE A 43 9.48 0.55 7.27
N TYR A 44 9.92 1.58 6.56
CA TYR A 44 11.14 2.33 6.79
C TYR A 44 10.78 3.71 7.30
N ILE A 45 11.54 4.21 8.27
CA ILE A 45 11.38 5.57 8.79
C ILE A 45 12.61 6.35 8.34
N SER A 46 12.49 7.15 7.28
CA SER A 46 13.62 7.85 6.65
C SER A 46 13.65 9.33 6.98
N ASN A 47 14.86 9.88 6.99
CA ASN A 47 15.13 11.30 7.05
C ASN A 47 15.83 11.71 5.75
N VAL A 48 15.08 12.33 4.85
CA VAL A 48 15.55 12.69 3.50
C VAL A 48 16.69 13.72 3.57
N SER A 49 16.64 14.66 4.52
CA SER A 49 17.68 15.69 4.66
C SER A 49 19.06 15.11 5.00
N ARG A 50 19.06 13.95 5.65
CA ARG A 50 20.25 13.20 6.06
C ARG A 50 20.62 12.10 5.07
N ASN A 51 19.70 11.70 4.19
CA ASN A 51 19.78 10.47 3.40
C ASN A 51 20.08 9.24 4.29
N LYS A 52 19.31 9.10 5.38
CA LYS A 52 19.48 8.06 6.40
C LYS A 52 18.14 7.56 6.92
N CYS A 53 18.15 6.39 7.55
CA CYS A 53 16.98 5.77 8.17
C CYS A 53 17.13 5.70 9.69
N LEU A 54 16.00 5.67 10.39
CA LEU A 54 15.94 5.38 11.81
C LEU A 54 16.38 3.94 12.03
N SER A 55 17.52 3.77 12.69
CA SER A 55 18.18 2.49 12.87
C SER A 55 18.41 2.15 14.33
N THR A 56 18.38 0.85 14.61
CA THR A 56 18.63 0.27 15.93
C THR A 56 19.67 -0.86 15.85
N THR A 57 20.33 -1.15 16.96
CA THR A 57 21.15 -2.37 17.10
C THR A 57 20.32 -3.62 17.46
N GLY A 58 19.02 -3.46 17.73
CA GLY A 58 18.13 -4.53 18.19
C GLY A 58 18.32 -4.92 19.67
N LEU A 59 19.28 -4.28 20.36
CA LEU A 59 19.53 -4.54 21.77
C LEU A 59 18.53 -3.79 22.66
N PRO A 60 18.13 -4.37 23.81
CA PRO A 60 17.30 -3.70 24.80
C PRO A 60 17.93 -2.38 25.25
N GLU A 61 17.10 -1.34 25.43
CA GLU A 61 17.52 -0.01 25.91
C GLU A 61 18.59 0.69 25.04
N SER A 62 18.87 0.15 23.85
CA SER A 62 19.78 0.79 22.92
C SER A 62 19.20 2.11 22.42
N SER A 63 20.06 3.12 22.34
CA SER A 63 19.73 4.38 21.68
C SER A 63 19.60 4.18 20.18
N LEU A 64 18.70 4.92 19.57
CA LEU A 64 18.54 4.90 18.12
C LEU A 64 19.52 5.84 17.44
N THR A 65 19.83 5.51 16.19
CA THR A 65 20.82 6.23 15.39
C THR A 65 20.34 6.43 13.96
N TYR A 66 21.03 7.31 13.24
CA TYR A 66 20.90 7.40 11.79
C TYR A 66 21.72 6.28 11.15
N GLY A 67 21.06 5.26 10.62
CA GLY A 67 21.68 4.19 9.83
C GLY A 67 21.56 4.47 8.34
N ASP A 68 22.37 3.78 7.54
CA ASP A 68 22.07 3.66 6.11
C ASP A 68 20.66 3.08 5.96
N CYS A 69 19.87 3.64 5.05
CA CYS A 69 18.69 2.92 4.60
C CYS A 69 19.18 1.66 3.89
N ASP A 70 18.67 0.51 4.27
CA ASP A 70 18.99 -0.80 3.69
C ASP A 70 17.87 -1.79 4.06
N ASN A 71 17.86 -2.99 3.50
CA ASN A 71 16.90 -4.04 3.86
C ASN A 71 17.30 -4.81 5.14
N SER A 72 18.14 -4.25 6.00
CA SER A 72 18.53 -4.93 7.24
C SER A 72 17.39 -4.89 8.26
N ASN A 73 17.30 -5.90 9.13
CA ASN A 73 16.30 -5.89 10.20
C ASN A 73 16.46 -4.70 11.17
N ASN A 74 17.62 -4.03 11.16
CA ASN A 74 17.97 -2.90 12.03
C ASN A 74 17.30 -1.59 11.59
N THR A 75 16.81 -1.50 10.36
CA THR A 75 16.24 -0.28 9.75
C THR A 75 14.76 -0.43 9.41
N ILE A 76 14.23 -1.64 9.54
CA ILE A 76 12.83 -1.99 9.27
C ILE A 76 12.04 -2.02 10.59
N TRP A 77 10.84 -1.44 10.53
CA TRP A 77 9.90 -1.37 11.64
C TRP A 77 8.59 -2.08 11.28
N ILE A 78 8.05 -2.86 12.22
CA ILE A 78 6.77 -3.55 12.11
C ILE A 78 5.72 -2.69 12.81
N VAL A 79 4.71 -2.25 12.06
CA VAL A 79 3.65 -1.39 12.56
C VAL A 79 2.26 -1.98 12.28
N PRO A 80 1.24 -1.66 13.08
CA PRO A 80 -0.14 -1.92 12.69
C PRO A 80 -0.47 -1.26 11.34
N LYS A 81 -1.29 -1.90 10.50
CA LYS A 81 -1.76 -1.28 9.23
C LYS A 81 -2.56 0.01 9.46
N SER A 82 -3.10 0.20 10.66
CA SER A 82 -3.74 1.43 11.11
C SER A 82 -2.75 2.57 11.33
N TYR A 83 -1.45 2.27 11.45
CA TYR A 83 -0.36 3.15 11.94
C TYR A 83 -0.59 3.70 13.35
N TYR A 84 -1.61 3.21 14.05
CA TYR A 84 -1.89 3.57 15.43
C TYR A 84 -1.44 2.44 16.33
N GLY A 85 -0.40 2.69 17.12
CA GLY A 85 0.08 1.73 18.11
C GLY A 85 1.59 1.68 18.17
N ASN A 86 2.09 0.47 18.36
CA ASN A 86 3.47 0.20 18.68
C ASN A 86 4.32 -0.03 17.43
N TYR A 87 5.40 0.74 17.30
CA TYR A 87 6.37 0.62 16.22
C TYR A 87 7.48 -0.33 16.68
N ARG A 88 7.35 -1.60 16.30
CA ARG A 88 8.25 -2.68 16.75
C ARG A 88 9.48 -2.75 15.86
N SER A 89 10.64 -3.01 16.44
CA SER A 89 11.84 -3.26 15.64
C SER A 89 11.73 -4.63 14.96
N LYS A 90 12.10 -4.73 13.67
CA LYS A 90 12.22 -6.04 13.02
C LYS A 90 13.43 -6.83 13.54
N ALA A 91 14.49 -6.15 13.99
CA ALA A 91 15.66 -6.79 14.60
C ALA A 91 15.31 -7.44 15.95
N ASN A 92 14.34 -6.88 16.68
CA ASN A 92 13.85 -7.45 17.94
C ASN A 92 12.38 -7.07 18.18
N PRO A 93 11.42 -7.91 17.73
CA PRO A 93 9.99 -7.59 17.74
C PRO A 93 9.34 -7.43 19.12
N ASP A 94 10.01 -7.85 20.19
CA ASP A 94 9.57 -7.65 21.57
C ASP A 94 9.78 -6.20 22.05
N TYR A 95 10.58 -5.43 21.29
CA TYR A 95 10.93 -4.06 21.62
C TYR A 95 10.34 -3.08 20.62
N CYS A 96 9.88 -1.97 21.17
CA CYS A 96 9.25 -0.87 20.49
C CYS A 96 10.10 0.38 20.54
N LEU A 97 9.95 1.21 19.51
CA LEU A 97 10.34 2.61 19.54
C LEU A 97 9.71 3.25 20.79
N SER A 98 10.54 3.80 21.68
CA SER A 98 10.11 4.40 22.94
C SER A 98 10.89 5.69 23.21
N ILE A 99 10.28 6.56 24.02
CA ILE A 99 10.91 7.78 24.53
C ILE A 99 10.95 7.67 26.04
N GLU A 100 12.15 7.69 26.60
CA GLU A 100 12.34 7.71 28.05
C GLU A 100 13.38 8.77 28.42
N ASN A 101 13.04 9.63 29.40
CA ASN A 101 13.93 10.69 29.89
C ASN A 101 14.50 11.61 28.79
N GLY A 102 13.74 11.83 27.72
CA GLY A 102 14.19 12.67 26.60
C GLY A 102 14.99 11.94 25.53
N ILE A 103 15.28 10.65 25.72
CA ILE A 103 16.09 9.82 24.82
C ILE A 103 15.17 8.89 24.03
N VAL A 104 15.44 8.75 22.74
CA VAL A 104 14.73 7.81 21.87
C VAL A 104 15.46 6.46 21.89
N THR A 105 14.81 5.42 22.39
CA THR A 105 15.42 4.10 22.66
C THR A 105 14.50 2.96 22.24
N LEU A 106 15.02 1.73 22.22
CA LEU A 106 14.20 0.53 22.21
C LEU A 106 13.83 0.10 23.64
N LYS A 107 12.53 -0.11 23.91
CA LYS A 107 12.05 -0.68 25.18
C LYS A 107 10.97 -1.72 24.95
N GLU A 108 10.68 -2.52 25.98
CA GLU A 108 9.53 -3.42 25.96
C GLU A 108 8.28 -2.65 25.53
N CYS A 109 7.53 -3.24 24.61
CA CYS A 109 6.33 -2.63 24.07
C CYS A 109 5.28 -2.43 25.17
N ASN A 110 4.93 -1.17 25.44
CA ASN A 110 3.89 -0.79 26.38
C ASN A 110 2.91 0.19 25.71
N ASP A 111 1.96 0.73 26.49
CA ASP A 111 0.95 1.65 25.96
C ASP A 111 1.46 3.09 25.75
N ASN A 112 2.75 3.39 26.04
CA ASN A 112 3.38 4.68 25.77
C ASN A 112 3.77 4.77 24.29
N THR A 113 2.73 4.76 23.47
CA THR A 113 2.81 4.78 22.01
C THR A 113 3.37 6.10 21.52
N ILE A 114 4.43 6.00 20.72
CA ILE A 114 4.97 7.14 19.98
C ILE A 114 4.00 7.52 18.87
N ILE A 115 3.81 8.83 18.69
CA ILE A 115 2.87 9.36 17.72
C ILE A 115 3.68 9.92 16.56
N TYR A 116 3.63 9.24 15.41
CA TYR A 116 3.98 9.87 14.15
C TYR A 116 2.83 10.79 13.74
N ASN A 117 3.12 12.09 13.59
CA ASN A 117 2.13 13.09 13.21
C ASN A 117 2.75 14.09 12.25
N ASN A 118 2.14 14.21 11.06
CA ASN A 118 2.47 15.24 10.07
C ASN A 118 3.98 15.37 9.79
N LYS A 119 4.63 14.24 9.47
CA LYS A 119 6.07 14.13 9.18
C LYS A 119 7.01 14.35 10.37
N SER A 120 6.51 14.34 11.59
CA SER A 120 7.36 14.37 12.78
C SER A 120 7.02 13.20 13.70
N ILE A 121 8.05 12.62 14.30
CA ILE A 121 7.89 11.68 15.41
C ILE A 121 7.92 12.49 16.69
N ARG A 122 6.85 12.42 17.48
CA ARG A 122 6.66 13.28 18.67
C ARG A 122 6.59 12.48 19.96
N SER A 123 7.04 13.12 21.03
CA SER A 123 6.88 12.55 22.37
C SER A 123 5.41 12.51 22.79
N PRO A 124 4.89 11.36 23.27
CA PRO A 124 3.53 11.29 23.80
C PRO A 124 3.39 12.09 25.10
N SER A 125 4.47 12.27 25.87
CA SER A 125 4.46 13.03 27.12
C SER A 125 4.60 14.53 26.92
N SER A 126 5.06 14.98 25.75
CA SER A 126 5.15 16.41 25.41
C SER A 126 5.15 16.63 23.91
N SER A 127 4.02 17.12 23.38
CA SER A 127 3.82 17.37 21.95
C SER A 127 4.74 18.45 21.37
N ASN A 128 5.48 19.17 22.22
CA ASN A 128 6.42 20.22 21.84
C ASN A 128 7.80 19.68 21.49
N TYR A 129 8.06 18.38 21.70
CA TYR A 129 9.33 17.75 21.37
C TYR A 129 9.20 16.77 20.21
N CYS A 130 10.10 16.92 19.25
CA CYS A 130 10.20 16.15 18.03
C CYS A 130 11.55 15.41 18.00
N VAL A 131 11.55 14.24 17.37
CA VAL A 131 12.76 13.46 17.14
C VAL A 131 13.62 14.14 16.06
N GLY A 132 14.91 14.29 16.33
CA GLY A 132 15.93 14.76 15.38
C GLY A 132 17.33 14.41 15.87
N SER A 133 18.40 14.92 15.23
CA SER A 133 19.76 14.61 15.67
C SER A 133 20.05 15.18 17.04
N SER A 134 20.99 14.59 17.78
CA SER A 134 21.53 15.19 19.00
C SER A 134 22.33 16.46 18.69
N SER A 135 22.36 17.39 19.66
CA SER A 135 23.27 18.54 19.61
C SER A 135 24.72 18.15 19.89
N SER A 136 24.96 17.05 20.60
CA SER A 136 26.31 16.55 20.92
C SER A 136 26.90 15.69 19.80
N ASN A 137 26.06 14.94 19.09
CA ASN A 137 26.47 14.02 18.04
C ASN A 137 25.40 13.95 16.94
N SER A 138 25.76 14.33 15.72
CA SER A 138 24.81 14.36 14.60
C SER A 138 24.31 12.98 14.17
N ASN A 139 24.98 11.90 14.56
CA ASN A 139 24.58 10.53 14.23
C ASN A 139 23.65 9.91 15.28
N GLU A 140 23.54 10.53 16.45
CA GLU A 140 22.63 10.12 17.52
C GLU A 140 21.28 10.80 17.35
N ILE A 141 20.24 10.13 17.80
CA ILE A 141 18.86 10.62 17.76
C ILE A 141 18.43 11.05 19.15
N SER A 142 17.79 12.22 19.25
CA SER A 142 17.35 12.82 20.51
C SER A 142 16.03 13.57 20.33
N LEU A 143 15.40 13.94 21.44
CA LEU A 143 14.30 14.89 21.42
C LEU A 143 14.79 16.33 21.47
N LYS A 144 14.24 17.15 20.58
CA LYS A 144 14.45 18.60 20.52
C LYS A 144 13.11 19.32 20.45
N GLU A 145 13.10 20.61 20.75
CA GLU A 145 11.91 21.43 20.54
C GLU A 145 11.51 21.38 19.05
N CYS A 146 10.23 21.12 18.80
CA CYS A 146 9.68 20.96 17.47
C CYS A 146 9.83 22.25 16.66
N ASN A 147 10.52 22.16 15.53
CA ASN A 147 10.68 23.25 14.57
C ASN A 147 10.38 22.73 13.17
N ASN A 148 9.24 23.13 12.60
CA ASN A 148 8.82 22.70 11.26
C ASN A 148 9.77 23.15 10.13
N ASN A 149 10.67 24.10 10.39
CA ASN A 149 11.71 24.52 9.45
C ASN A 149 13.02 23.73 9.59
N ASP A 150 13.15 22.93 10.65
CA ASP A 150 14.31 22.06 10.86
C ASP A 150 14.08 20.74 10.10
N LEU A 151 14.72 20.63 8.93
CA LEU A 151 14.58 19.46 8.05
C LEU A 151 15.02 18.16 8.73
N ASP A 152 15.85 18.25 9.76
CA ASP A 152 16.30 17.09 10.55
C ASP A 152 15.20 16.49 11.43
N GLN A 153 14.12 17.22 11.66
CA GLN A 153 12.94 16.77 12.41
C GLN A 153 11.82 16.26 11.50
N ILE A 154 12.07 16.21 10.18
CA ILE A 154 11.14 15.73 9.17
C ILE A 154 11.48 14.28 8.83
N TRP A 155 10.54 13.40 9.14
CA TRP A 155 10.62 11.95 8.94
C TRP A 155 9.53 11.49 7.99
N TYR A 156 9.86 10.49 7.18
CA TYR A 156 8.95 9.87 6.22
C TYR A 156 8.80 8.39 6.54
N VAL A 157 7.55 7.91 6.50
CA VAL A 157 7.23 6.49 6.63
C VAL A 157 7.07 5.93 5.21
N ASN A 158 7.90 4.96 4.84
CA ASN A 158 7.93 4.36 3.50
C ASN A 158 7.67 2.85 3.61
N HIS A 159 6.99 2.27 2.61
CA HIS A 159 6.80 0.81 2.51
C HIS A 159 7.86 0.11 1.67
N TRP A 160 8.87 0.87 1.21
CA TRP A 160 9.95 0.41 0.37
C TRP A 160 11.27 0.95 0.92
N ASP A 161 12.36 0.25 0.62
CA ASP A 161 13.70 0.62 1.07
C ASP A 161 14.15 1.94 0.41
N PRO A 162 14.43 3.00 1.19
CA PRO A 162 14.87 4.29 0.64
C PRO A 162 16.30 4.27 0.07
N SER A 163 17.08 3.22 0.33
CA SER A 163 18.47 3.07 -0.15
C SER A 163 18.59 3.06 -1.69
N PHE A 164 17.50 2.70 -2.36
CA PHE A 164 17.40 2.63 -3.81
C PHE A 164 17.42 4.01 -4.50
N GLU A 165 17.56 5.12 -3.77
CA GLU A 165 17.89 6.44 -4.37
C GLU A 165 19.31 6.51 -4.98
N LYS A 166 20.16 5.49 -4.81
CA LYS A 166 21.48 5.43 -5.48
C LYS A 166 21.41 4.74 -6.85
N VAL A 167 20.67 5.34 -7.78
CA VAL A 167 20.54 5.03 -9.23
C VAL A 167 20.98 3.60 -9.65
N PRO A 168 20.16 2.58 -9.42
CA PRO A 168 19.92 1.53 -10.39
C PRO A 168 18.65 1.89 -11.19
N THR A 169 18.41 1.24 -12.32
CA THR A 169 17.19 1.37 -13.14
C THR A 169 15.95 1.62 -12.28
N GLU A 170 15.31 2.80 -12.43
CA GLU A 170 14.16 3.22 -11.61
C GLU A 170 13.10 2.12 -11.64
N GLU A 171 12.98 1.34 -10.57
CA GLU A 171 11.87 0.42 -10.44
C GLU A 171 10.60 1.26 -10.30
N THR A 172 9.67 1.02 -11.21
CA THR A 172 8.42 1.76 -11.27
C THR A 172 7.24 0.89 -10.84
N VAL A 173 6.24 1.52 -10.23
CA VAL A 173 4.94 0.93 -9.93
C VAL A 173 3.87 1.61 -10.76
N THR A 174 2.87 0.83 -11.19
CA THR A 174 1.70 1.37 -11.88
C THR A 174 0.62 1.74 -10.86
N VAL A 175 0.15 2.99 -10.90
CA VAL A 175 -0.80 3.54 -9.94
C VAL A 175 -1.94 4.29 -10.62
N TYR A 176 -3.02 4.49 -9.86
CA TYR A 176 -3.98 5.57 -10.06
C TYR A 176 -3.64 6.73 -9.13
N LEU A 177 -3.72 7.94 -9.67
CA LEU A 177 -3.63 9.17 -8.88
C LEU A 177 -5.06 9.67 -8.66
N TYR A 178 -5.63 9.32 -7.50
CA TYR A 178 -7.06 9.48 -7.21
C TYR A 178 -7.32 10.67 -6.29
N ASN A 179 -8.32 11.49 -6.61
CA ASN A 179 -8.84 12.52 -5.72
C ASN A 179 -10.18 12.06 -5.13
N ALA A 180 -10.20 11.83 -3.81
CA ALA A 180 -11.37 11.26 -3.13
C ALA A 180 -12.56 12.22 -3.03
N LEU A 181 -12.34 13.52 -2.86
CA LEU A 181 -13.45 14.48 -2.76
C LEU A 181 -14.24 14.53 -4.07
N ARG A 182 -13.52 14.59 -5.19
CA ARG A 182 -14.12 14.68 -6.52
C ARG A 182 -14.50 13.33 -7.09
N ASN A 183 -14.02 12.25 -6.50
CA ASN A 183 -14.16 10.90 -7.00
C ASN A 183 -13.67 10.77 -8.47
N VAL A 184 -12.50 11.34 -8.75
CA VAL A 184 -11.87 11.37 -10.08
C VAL A 184 -10.43 10.90 -10.03
N CYS A 185 -9.93 10.42 -11.15
CA CYS A 185 -8.54 10.07 -11.35
C CYS A 185 -7.85 11.10 -12.24
N LEU A 186 -6.54 11.20 -12.10
CA LEU A 186 -5.71 11.94 -13.03
C LEU A 186 -5.67 11.18 -14.36
N ASN A 187 -6.32 11.72 -15.39
CA ASN A 187 -6.42 11.06 -16.67
C ASN A 187 -5.56 11.79 -17.71
N ASN A 188 -4.86 11.01 -18.52
CA ASN A 188 -4.31 11.46 -19.77
C ASN A 188 -5.38 11.38 -20.86
N ASN A 189 -5.67 12.53 -21.47
CA ASN A 189 -6.54 12.66 -22.64
C ASN A 189 -5.75 13.29 -23.79
N GLY A 190 -5.09 12.45 -24.58
CA GLY A 190 -4.23 12.87 -25.69
C GLY A 190 -2.96 13.58 -25.20
N ASN A 191 -2.84 14.89 -25.42
CA ASN A 191 -1.69 15.68 -24.93
C ASN A 191 -2.03 16.48 -23.66
N THR A 192 -3.22 16.26 -23.10
CA THR A 192 -3.70 17.00 -21.93
C THR A 192 -3.85 16.06 -20.75
N VAL A 193 -3.67 16.62 -19.56
CA VAL A 193 -3.94 15.91 -18.31
C VAL A 193 -5.15 16.57 -17.67
N VAL A 194 -6.17 15.77 -17.37
CA VAL A 194 -7.46 16.25 -16.85
C VAL A 194 -7.93 15.33 -15.73
N PRO A 195 -8.66 15.85 -14.72
CA PRO A 195 -9.40 14.98 -13.81
C PRO A 195 -10.55 14.32 -14.58
N GLY A 196 -10.69 13.00 -14.48
CA GLY A 196 -11.74 12.25 -15.16
C GLY A 196 -12.20 11.03 -14.39
N ASN A 197 -13.16 10.29 -14.94
CA ASN A 197 -13.62 9.05 -14.33
C ASN A 197 -12.46 8.08 -14.18
N CYS A 198 -12.39 7.43 -13.02
CA CYS A 198 -11.44 6.35 -12.79
C CYS A 198 -11.91 5.10 -13.54
N GLU A 199 -11.24 4.78 -14.65
CA GLU A 199 -11.51 3.57 -15.40
C GLU A 199 -10.51 2.50 -15.02
N PHE A 200 -10.97 1.48 -14.28
CA PHE A 200 -10.12 0.42 -13.72
C PHE A 200 -9.93 -0.79 -14.65
N THR A 201 -10.17 -0.61 -15.94
CA THR A 201 -10.14 -1.72 -16.90
C THR A 201 -8.84 -1.72 -17.68
N ASN A 202 -8.36 -2.91 -18.07
CA ASN A 202 -7.18 -3.09 -18.92
C ASN A 202 -7.31 -2.42 -20.31
N LYS A 203 -8.47 -1.84 -20.63
CA LYS A 203 -8.74 -1.14 -21.89
C LYS A 203 -8.54 0.37 -21.79
N SER A 204 -8.47 0.93 -20.59
CA SER A 204 -8.36 2.38 -20.37
C SER A 204 -7.13 2.72 -19.54
N TYR A 205 -5.97 2.68 -20.19
CA TYR A 205 -4.70 3.12 -19.62
C TYR A 205 -4.62 4.65 -19.40
N ASN A 206 -5.69 5.38 -19.70
CA ASN A 206 -5.75 6.83 -19.54
C ASN A 206 -5.59 7.26 -18.08
N SER A 207 -6.06 6.46 -17.14
CA SER A 207 -5.99 6.76 -15.69
C SER A 207 -4.74 6.18 -15.01
N LEU A 208 -3.90 5.46 -15.77
CA LEU A 208 -2.78 4.69 -15.24
C LEU A 208 -1.45 5.43 -15.46
N TRP A 209 -0.70 5.55 -14.38
CA TRP A 209 0.60 6.20 -14.34
C TRP A 209 1.65 5.22 -13.86
N GLU A 210 2.76 5.16 -14.56
CA GLU A 210 3.96 4.47 -14.10
C GLU A 210 4.84 5.49 -13.40
N ILE A 211 5.10 5.28 -12.10
CA ILE A 211 5.87 6.22 -11.28
C ILE A 211 6.98 5.46 -10.56
N PRO A 212 8.10 6.12 -10.23
CA PRO A 212 9.12 5.51 -9.37
C PRO A 212 8.50 5.05 -8.06
N ILE A 213 8.97 3.91 -7.55
CA ILE A 213 8.56 3.41 -6.22
C ILE A 213 8.91 4.42 -5.13
N SER A 214 10.03 5.15 -5.28
CA SER A 214 10.40 6.29 -4.42
C SER A 214 9.36 7.42 -4.42
N HIS A 215 8.46 7.41 -5.40
CA HIS A 215 7.57 8.50 -5.79
C HIS A 215 8.29 9.81 -6.15
N HIS A 216 9.61 9.79 -6.30
CA HIS A 216 10.43 10.92 -6.70
C HIS A 216 11.04 10.61 -8.07
N GLY A 217 10.59 11.33 -9.09
CA GLY A 217 11.07 11.18 -10.45
C GLY A 217 10.00 11.56 -11.47
N ASN A 218 10.12 11.00 -12.66
CA ASN A 218 9.20 11.23 -13.76
C ASN A 218 7.93 10.38 -13.59
N TYR A 219 6.74 10.98 -13.74
CA TYR A 219 5.48 10.22 -13.69
C TYR A 219 5.03 9.95 -15.13
N TYR A 220 5.28 8.75 -15.61
CA TYR A 220 5.08 8.34 -16.99
C TYR A 220 3.62 7.98 -17.25
N SER A 221 3.08 8.45 -18.36
CA SER A 221 1.76 8.01 -18.81
C SER A 221 1.83 6.59 -19.37
N LYS A 222 0.92 5.70 -18.96
CA LYS A 222 0.80 4.37 -19.60
C LYS A 222 0.24 4.42 -21.02
N VAL A 223 -0.71 5.32 -21.31
CA VAL A 223 -1.30 5.40 -22.66
C VAL A 223 -0.37 6.07 -23.70
N ASN A 224 0.51 6.99 -23.28
CA ASN A 224 1.50 7.64 -24.15
C ASN A 224 2.92 7.37 -23.62
N PRO A 225 3.51 6.21 -23.98
CA PRO A 225 4.87 5.87 -23.58
C PRO A 225 5.88 6.97 -23.94
N GLY A 226 6.83 7.25 -23.05
CA GLY A 226 7.84 8.29 -23.22
C GLY A 226 7.37 9.72 -22.92
N LYS A 227 6.10 9.90 -22.53
CA LYS A 227 5.59 11.19 -22.06
C LYS A 227 5.32 11.18 -20.56
N CYS A 228 5.60 12.31 -19.92
CA CYS A 228 5.53 12.48 -18.48
C CYS A 228 4.62 13.63 -18.07
N LEU A 229 4.01 13.47 -16.90
CA LEU A 229 3.30 14.54 -16.21
C LEU A 229 4.28 15.69 -15.95
N SER A 230 3.97 16.85 -16.52
CA SER A 230 4.87 18.00 -16.54
C SER A 230 4.18 19.22 -15.95
N VAL A 231 4.98 20.06 -15.29
CA VAL A 231 4.51 21.32 -14.69
C VAL A 231 5.27 22.47 -15.34
N THR A 232 4.57 23.44 -15.91
CA THR A 232 5.20 24.67 -16.43
C THR A 232 4.37 25.87 -16.05
N GLY A 233 4.96 26.76 -15.24
CA GLY A 233 4.22 27.82 -14.56
C GLY A 233 3.10 27.21 -13.71
N ASN A 234 1.86 27.61 -13.97
CA ASN A 234 0.69 27.06 -13.26
C ASN A 234 -0.02 25.95 -14.05
N GLY A 235 0.48 25.59 -15.24
CA GLY A 235 -0.14 24.59 -16.11
C GLY A 235 0.38 23.18 -15.81
N ILE A 236 -0.53 22.21 -15.92
CA ILE A 236 -0.22 20.78 -15.89
C ILE A 236 -0.53 20.22 -17.28
N PHE A 237 0.41 19.51 -17.87
CA PHE A 237 0.27 18.93 -19.21
C PHE A 237 1.14 17.68 -19.35
N LEU A 238 1.04 17.05 -20.52
CA LEU A 238 1.84 15.89 -20.86
C LEU A 238 3.04 16.33 -21.73
N GLY A 239 4.26 16.19 -21.22
CA GLY A 239 5.49 16.68 -21.86
C GLY A 239 6.55 15.59 -22.04
N GLU A 240 7.71 15.98 -22.56
CA GLU A 240 8.91 15.11 -22.59
C GLU A 240 9.40 14.83 -21.17
N CYS A 241 9.82 13.60 -20.88
CA CYS A 241 10.41 13.24 -19.60
C CYS A 241 11.84 13.81 -19.49
N ASN A 242 12.09 14.73 -18.56
CA ASN A 242 13.39 15.34 -18.32
C ASN A 242 13.51 15.85 -16.88
N GLU A 243 14.71 16.31 -16.50
CA GLU A 243 15.03 16.77 -15.15
C GLU A 243 14.17 17.94 -14.64
N ASN A 244 13.53 18.72 -15.52
CA ASN A 244 12.65 19.82 -15.12
C ASN A 244 11.23 19.35 -14.79
N ASN A 245 10.88 18.12 -15.17
CA ASN A 245 9.56 17.51 -14.97
C ASN A 245 9.54 16.51 -13.81
N ILE A 246 10.58 16.53 -12.97
CA ILE A 246 10.65 15.69 -11.79
C ILE A 246 9.60 16.12 -10.77
N LEU A 247 8.77 15.15 -10.41
CA LEU A 247 7.74 15.26 -9.39
C LEU A 247 8.14 14.43 -8.17
N TYR A 248 7.61 14.81 -7.01
CA TYR A 248 7.73 14.02 -5.81
C TYR A 248 6.44 14.03 -5.01
N ARG A 249 6.22 12.94 -4.28
CA ARG A 249 5.13 12.83 -3.32
C ARG A 249 5.55 13.47 -2.01
N ASP A 250 4.66 14.28 -1.43
CA ASP A 250 4.84 14.86 -0.11
C ASP A 250 3.57 14.68 0.71
N GLY A 251 3.48 13.58 1.47
CA GLY A 251 2.21 13.12 2.03
C GLY A 251 1.25 12.72 0.90
N ASN A 252 0.09 13.36 0.80
CA ASN A 252 -0.86 13.15 -0.31
C ASN A 252 -0.83 14.30 -1.33
N PHE A 253 0.20 15.14 -1.31
CA PHE A 253 0.40 16.15 -2.35
C PHE A 253 1.32 15.61 -3.44
N ILE A 254 1.04 15.96 -4.69
CA ILE A 254 1.97 15.79 -5.82
C ILE A 254 2.65 17.13 -6.06
N ARG A 255 3.97 17.19 -5.89
CA ARG A 255 4.77 18.42 -5.96
C ARG A 255 5.81 18.33 -7.07
N SER A 256 6.26 19.48 -7.54
CA SER A 256 7.35 19.59 -8.53
C SER A 256 8.64 20.02 -7.86
N SER A 257 9.75 19.42 -8.26
CA SER A 257 11.09 19.83 -7.84
C SER A 257 11.50 21.19 -8.42
N PHE A 258 10.92 21.57 -9.56
CA PHE A 258 11.22 22.83 -10.25
C PHE A 258 10.50 24.03 -9.62
N ILE A 259 9.20 23.89 -9.31
CA ILE A 259 8.40 24.96 -8.70
C ILE A 259 8.18 24.67 -7.21
N LYS A 260 9.03 25.27 -6.38
CA LYS A 260 8.96 25.12 -4.93
C LYS A 260 7.62 25.60 -4.35
N ASN A 261 7.20 24.99 -3.25
CA ASN A 261 6.04 25.44 -2.46
C ASN A 261 4.68 25.40 -3.19
N GLY A 262 4.52 24.57 -4.21
CA GLY A 262 3.21 24.27 -4.78
C GLY A 262 2.89 22.78 -4.85
N CYS A 263 1.69 22.48 -5.34
CA CYS A 263 1.20 21.15 -5.65
C CYS A 263 0.13 21.19 -6.75
N ILE A 264 -0.10 20.02 -7.34
CA ILE A 264 -1.18 19.80 -8.31
C ILE A 264 -2.54 19.90 -7.60
N THR A 265 -3.43 20.71 -8.17
CA THR A 265 -4.78 20.94 -7.66
C THR A 265 -5.81 20.86 -8.77
N ILE A 266 -7.01 20.38 -8.45
CA ILE A 266 -8.18 20.47 -9.33
C ILE A 266 -8.76 21.88 -9.20
N GLU A 267 -8.91 22.58 -10.33
CA GLU A 267 -9.53 23.89 -10.36
C GLU A 267 -11.05 23.76 -10.34
N TYR A 268 -11.67 24.25 -9.26
CA TYR A 268 -13.08 24.02 -8.89
C TYR A 268 -14.10 24.18 -10.04
N ASN A 269 -13.88 25.12 -10.98
CA ASN A 269 -14.86 25.48 -12.00
C ASN A 269 -14.65 24.82 -13.38
N TYR A 270 -13.46 24.30 -13.67
CA TYR A 270 -13.08 23.99 -15.05
C TYR A 270 -12.78 22.52 -15.31
N ASN A 271 -12.87 21.68 -14.28
CA ASN A 271 -12.38 20.31 -14.34
C ASN A 271 -10.99 20.26 -14.99
N SER A 272 -10.15 21.22 -14.60
CA SER A 272 -8.81 21.43 -15.13
C SER A 272 -7.83 21.28 -13.98
N LEU A 273 -6.58 21.01 -14.30
CA LEU A 273 -5.52 20.91 -13.31
C LEU A 273 -4.66 22.17 -13.34
N LYS A 274 -4.27 22.62 -12.15
CA LYS A 274 -3.31 23.70 -11.97
C LYS A 274 -2.22 23.28 -11.01
N TYR A 275 -1.07 23.91 -11.15
CA TYR A 275 -0.07 23.94 -10.09
C TYR A 275 -0.29 25.20 -9.26
N LYS A 276 -0.60 25.06 -7.97
CA LYS A 276 -0.92 26.18 -7.08
C LYS A 276 0.09 26.28 -5.95
N TYR A 277 0.56 27.49 -5.67
CA TYR A 277 1.38 27.79 -4.49
C TYR A 277 0.57 27.65 -3.20
N GLY A 278 1.19 27.05 -2.19
CA GLY A 278 0.56 26.72 -0.92
C GLY A 278 -0.24 25.41 -1.03
N CYS A 279 0.32 24.35 -0.46
CA CYS A 279 -0.38 23.09 -0.24
C CYS A 279 -1.06 23.13 1.12
N ASP A 280 -2.37 22.97 1.13
CA ASP A 280 -3.24 23.04 2.29
C ASP A 280 -3.96 21.71 2.43
N VAL A 281 -3.74 21.03 3.57
CA VAL A 281 -4.35 19.74 3.89
C VAL A 281 -5.87 19.83 4.00
N ASN A 282 -6.42 21.03 4.25
CA ASN A 282 -7.85 21.28 4.31
C ASN A 282 -8.46 21.50 2.92
N ASN A 283 -7.62 21.76 1.90
CA ASN A 283 -8.07 21.85 0.52
C ASN A 283 -7.98 20.49 -0.15
N THR A 284 -9.06 19.73 -0.05
CA THR A 284 -9.15 18.37 -0.59
C THR A 284 -9.00 18.28 -2.11
N ASP A 285 -9.14 19.38 -2.86
CA ASP A 285 -8.81 19.45 -4.30
C ASP A 285 -7.29 19.37 -4.58
N GLN A 286 -6.44 19.41 -3.54
CA GLN A 286 -4.98 19.26 -3.63
C GLN A 286 -4.49 17.87 -3.19
N ILE A 287 -5.40 17.02 -2.69
CA ILE A 287 -5.08 15.73 -2.08
C ILE A 287 -5.24 14.62 -3.12
N TRP A 288 -4.19 13.81 -3.28
CA TRP A 288 -4.10 12.71 -4.22
C TRP A 288 -3.65 11.43 -3.51
N TYR A 289 -4.38 10.36 -3.75
CA TYR A 289 -4.08 9.02 -3.26
C TYR A 289 -3.40 8.22 -4.37
N PHE A 290 -2.33 7.52 -4.00
CA PHE A 290 -1.50 6.72 -4.90
C PHE A 290 -1.93 5.26 -4.78
N ASN A 291 -2.98 4.89 -5.50
CA ASN A 291 -3.55 3.55 -5.39
C ASN A 291 -2.81 2.63 -6.36
N ILE A 292 -2.13 1.60 -5.83
CA ILE A 292 -1.45 0.60 -6.65
C ILE A 292 -2.48 -0.13 -7.52
N TRP A 293 -2.24 -0.17 -8.83
CA TRP A 293 -3.03 -0.98 -9.71
C TRP A 293 -2.48 -2.40 -9.75
N THR A 294 -3.30 -3.34 -9.32
CA THR A 294 -3.06 -4.76 -9.56
C THR A 294 -3.92 -5.16 -10.76
N PRO A 295 -3.34 -5.64 -11.88
CA PRO A 295 -4.13 -6.21 -12.95
C PRO A 295 -5.05 -7.30 -12.38
N PRO A 296 -6.28 -7.44 -12.88
CA PRO A 296 -7.08 -8.62 -12.57
C PRO A 296 -6.21 -9.85 -12.83
N ALA A 297 -6.13 -10.76 -11.85
CA ALA A 297 -5.43 -12.01 -12.06
C ALA A 297 -5.99 -12.62 -13.34
N THR A 298 -5.11 -13.01 -14.27
CA THR A 298 -5.54 -13.78 -15.42
C THR A 298 -6.01 -15.12 -14.87
N GLU A 299 -7.30 -15.23 -14.60
CA GLU A 299 -7.89 -16.50 -14.21
C GLU A 299 -7.80 -17.41 -15.43
N THR A 300 -6.81 -18.30 -15.42
CA THR A 300 -6.79 -19.45 -16.33
C THR A 300 -7.92 -20.37 -15.89
N ILE A 301 -9.10 -20.17 -16.46
CA ILE A 301 -10.23 -21.07 -16.21
C ILE A 301 -9.92 -22.37 -16.95
N THR A 302 -9.53 -23.40 -16.21
CA THR A 302 -9.45 -24.76 -16.73
C THR A 302 -10.87 -25.32 -16.78
N GLU A 303 -11.52 -25.29 -17.94
CA GLU A 303 -12.77 -26.03 -18.15
C GLU A 303 -12.47 -27.52 -18.19
N SER A 304 -12.73 -28.22 -17.08
CA SER A 304 -12.78 -29.67 -17.03
C SER A 304 -14.13 -30.16 -17.55
N SER A 305 -14.14 -30.63 -18.80
CA SER A 305 -15.28 -31.35 -19.39
C SER A 305 -15.14 -32.84 -19.09
N SER A 306 -15.97 -33.38 -18.20
CA SER A 306 -16.08 -34.83 -18.01
C SER A 306 -17.09 -35.43 -18.97
N THR A 307 -16.65 -36.28 -19.89
CA THR A 307 -17.55 -37.08 -20.73
C THR A 307 -17.69 -38.47 -20.11
N GLU A 308 -18.84 -38.78 -19.53
CA GLU A 308 -19.12 -40.15 -19.06
C GLU A 308 -19.40 -41.05 -20.28
N ILE A 309 -18.50 -42.00 -20.53
CA ILE A 309 -18.69 -43.04 -21.53
C ILE A 309 -19.17 -44.29 -20.80
N SER A 310 -20.46 -44.60 -20.91
CA SER A 310 -21.01 -45.85 -20.40
C SER A 310 -20.60 -47.01 -21.32
N ILE A 311 -19.70 -47.89 -20.85
CA ILE A 311 -19.27 -49.07 -21.60
C ILE A 311 -20.27 -50.22 -21.36
N PRO A 312 -20.84 -50.83 -22.41
CA PRO A 312 -21.72 -52.00 -22.26
C PRO A 312 -20.94 -53.22 -21.76
N THR A 313 -21.56 -54.00 -20.87
CA THR A 313 -20.89 -55.07 -20.09
C THR A 313 -20.75 -56.42 -20.80
N ASP A 314 -20.54 -56.44 -22.11
CA ASP A 314 -20.19 -57.66 -22.82
C ASP A 314 -18.67 -57.72 -23.08
N PRO A 315 -18.04 -58.91 -23.04
CA PRO A 315 -16.60 -59.06 -23.20
C PRO A 315 -16.19 -58.77 -24.65
N PHE A 316 -15.80 -57.53 -24.93
CA PHE A 316 -15.20 -57.14 -26.21
C PHE A 316 -13.67 -57.10 -26.10
N ILE A 317 -13.02 -57.76 -27.06
CA ILE A 317 -11.58 -57.71 -27.28
C ILE A 317 -11.25 -56.32 -27.85
N ILE A 318 -10.38 -55.57 -27.17
CA ILE A 318 -9.89 -54.27 -27.64
C ILE A 318 -8.86 -54.55 -28.75
N SER A 319 -9.27 -54.35 -30.00
CA SER A 319 -8.34 -54.16 -31.11
C SER A 319 -8.43 -52.70 -31.58
N GLU A 320 -7.31 -51.99 -31.42
CA GLU A 320 -6.97 -50.68 -31.99
C GLU A 320 -7.44 -49.43 -31.21
N ILE A 321 -6.44 -48.68 -30.73
CA ILE A 321 -6.58 -47.31 -30.21
C ILE A 321 -6.40 -46.37 -31.42
N PRO A 322 -7.31 -45.40 -31.66
CA PRO A 322 -7.15 -44.46 -32.76
C PRO A 322 -6.04 -43.44 -32.42
N THR A 323 -5.15 -43.21 -33.38
CA THR A 323 -4.15 -42.14 -33.35
C THR A 323 -4.82 -40.77 -33.48
N VAL A 324 -4.61 -39.91 -32.48
CA VAL A 324 -5.04 -38.50 -32.52
C VAL A 324 -3.89 -37.67 -33.08
N ASN A 325 -4.10 -37.03 -34.23
CA ASN A 325 -3.26 -35.95 -34.74
C ASN A 325 -3.87 -34.61 -34.29
N ASP A 326 -3.09 -33.78 -33.57
CA ASP A 326 -2.93 -32.32 -33.75
C ASP A 326 -2.45 -31.58 -32.48
N GLU A 327 -1.80 -30.44 -32.71
CA GLU A 327 -0.98 -29.58 -31.82
C GLU A 327 -1.74 -28.90 -30.65
N LEU A 328 -2.30 -29.67 -29.71
CA LEU A 328 -2.69 -29.17 -28.39
C LEU A 328 -2.19 -30.10 -27.29
N GLU A 329 -1.50 -29.56 -26.29
CA GLU A 329 -1.11 -30.29 -25.09
C GLU A 329 -2.37 -30.78 -24.38
N THR A 330 -2.67 -32.06 -24.58
CA THR A 330 -3.82 -32.73 -23.98
C THR A 330 -3.26 -33.69 -22.93
N SER A 331 -3.43 -33.39 -21.64
CA SER A 331 -3.08 -34.32 -20.57
C SER A 331 -4.28 -35.23 -20.30
N ILE A 332 -4.08 -36.54 -20.43
CA ILE A 332 -5.10 -37.55 -20.12
C ILE A 332 -4.73 -38.18 -18.78
N GLU A 333 -5.60 -38.08 -17.79
CA GLU A 333 -5.46 -38.77 -16.52
C GLU A 333 -6.54 -39.85 -16.41
N ILE A 334 -6.12 -41.11 -16.33
CA ILE A 334 -7.02 -42.26 -16.23
C ILE A 334 -7.09 -42.67 -14.76
N VAL A 335 -8.24 -42.47 -14.13
CA VAL A 335 -8.47 -42.87 -12.74
C VAL A 335 -9.50 -44.00 -12.72
N ALA A 336 -9.06 -45.19 -12.33
CA ALA A 336 -9.94 -46.33 -12.13
C ALA A 336 -10.30 -46.44 -10.64
N THR A 337 -11.57 -46.24 -10.32
CA THR A 337 -12.11 -46.47 -8.97
C THR A 337 -13.02 -47.69 -8.99
N SER A 338 -12.78 -48.64 -8.08
CA SER A 338 -13.59 -49.84 -7.90
C SER A 338 -14.27 -49.81 -6.54
N THR A 339 -15.60 -49.70 -6.55
CA THR A 339 -16.45 -49.95 -5.38
C THR A 339 -17.61 -50.83 -5.83
N GLU A 340 -17.45 -52.14 -5.58
CA GLU A 340 -18.38 -53.27 -5.69
C GLU A 340 -19.21 -53.53 -6.99
N GLU A 341 -19.26 -54.82 -7.30
CA GLU A 341 -19.94 -55.61 -8.36
C GLU A 341 -19.91 -55.23 -9.84
N LYS A 342 -19.54 -54.03 -10.28
CA LYS A 342 -19.21 -53.77 -11.70
C LYS A 342 -18.14 -52.67 -11.86
N PRO A 343 -16.97 -52.96 -12.45
CA PRO A 343 -15.96 -51.92 -12.69
C PRO A 343 -16.46 -50.96 -13.77
N THR A 344 -16.47 -49.67 -13.45
CA THR A 344 -16.78 -48.59 -14.40
C THR A 344 -15.49 -47.84 -14.69
N LEU A 345 -15.11 -47.74 -15.97
CA LEU A 345 -13.93 -46.98 -16.39
C LEU A 345 -14.35 -45.54 -16.70
N THR A 346 -13.86 -44.59 -15.93
CA THR A 346 -14.11 -43.16 -16.18
C THR A 346 -12.86 -42.55 -16.81
N ILE A 347 -12.95 -42.11 -18.06
CA ILE A 347 -11.86 -41.41 -18.75
C ILE A 347 -12.14 -39.91 -18.63
N THR A 348 -11.31 -39.20 -17.89
CA THR A 348 -11.41 -37.74 -17.78
C THR A 348 -10.46 -37.12 -18.79
N THR A 349 -10.98 -36.34 -19.73
CA THR A 349 -10.16 -35.63 -20.73
C THR A 349 -10.18 -34.15 -20.40
N THR A 350 -9.05 -33.59 -19.98
CA THR A 350 -8.97 -32.17 -19.66
C THR A 350 -8.59 -31.40 -20.92
N LYS A 351 -9.45 -30.47 -21.36
CA LYS A 351 -9.19 -29.62 -22.52
C LYS A 351 -9.14 -28.17 -22.07
N SER A 352 -7.95 -27.58 -22.07
CA SER A 352 -7.77 -26.18 -21.66
C SER A 352 -8.21 -25.24 -22.78
N LEU A 353 -9.28 -24.47 -22.55
CA LEU A 353 -9.71 -23.36 -23.41
C LEU A 353 -9.47 -22.04 -22.68
N ILE A 354 -8.78 -21.11 -23.32
CA ILE A 354 -8.46 -19.80 -22.73
C ILE A 354 -9.62 -18.85 -23.01
N TYR A 355 -10.38 -18.47 -21.97
CA TYR A 355 -11.36 -17.39 -22.03
C TYR A 355 -10.97 -16.23 -21.12
N GLN A 356 -11.19 -14.99 -21.58
CA GLN A 356 -11.08 -13.79 -20.75
C GLN A 356 -12.48 -13.31 -20.37
N PHE A 357 -12.80 -13.29 -19.07
CA PHE A 357 -14.01 -12.64 -18.56
C PHE A 357 -13.69 -11.36 -17.80
N ASN A 358 -14.60 -10.40 -17.91
CA ASN A 358 -14.47 -9.03 -17.42
C ASN A 358 -15.38 -8.86 -16.19
N MET A 359 -14.80 -8.78 -14.98
CA MET A 359 -15.56 -8.47 -13.76
C MET A 359 -15.52 -6.97 -13.48
N ASN A 360 -16.63 -6.29 -13.76
CA ASN A 360 -16.84 -4.88 -13.41
C ASN A 360 -17.30 -4.77 -11.96
N THR A 361 -16.39 -4.71 -10.98
CA THR A 361 -16.59 -3.97 -9.71
C THR A 361 -15.32 -4.02 -8.85
N PRO A 362 -14.63 -2.89 -8.60
CA PRO A 362 -13.58 -2.83 -7.60
C PRO A 362 -14.17 -2.78 -6.18
N HIS A 363 -13.65 -3.63 -5.29
CA HIS A 363 -13.87 -3.52 -3.85
C HIS A 363 -12.93 -2.46 -3.27
N PHE A 364 -13.50 -1.34 -2.82
CA PHE A 364 -12.76 -0.34 -2.05
C PHE A 364 -12.88 -0.64 -0.55
N VAL A 365 -11.75 -0.84 0.11
CA VAL A 365 -11.67 -0.82 1.58
C VAL A 365 -11.31 0.61 1.97
N TRP A 366 -12.28 1.32 2.53
CA TRP A 366 -12.06 2.65 3.09
C TRP A 366 -11.70 2.53 4.57
N PHE A 367 -10.60 3.16 4.98
CA PHE A 367 -10.33 3.46 6.39
C PHE A 367 -10.46 4.98 6.56
N ALA A 368 -11.34 5.40 7.45
CA ALA A 368 -11.56 6.79 7.84
C ALA A 368 -10.68 7.16 9.04
#